data_AF-A0A2W2LLU3-F1
#
_entry.id   AF-A0A2W2LLU3-F1
#
_cell.length_a   1.000
_cell.length_b   1.000
_cell.length_c   1.000
_cell.angle_alpha   90.00
_cell.angle_beta   90.00
_cell.angle_gamma   90.00
#
_symmetry.space_group_name_H-M   'P 1'
#
loop_
_entity.id
_entity.type
_entity.pdbx_description
1 polymer ?
#
loop_
_entity_poly.entity_id
_entity_poly.type
_entity_poly.pdbx_seq_one_letter_code
_entity_poly.pdbx_strand_id
1 'polypeptide(L)'
;MPADPDGPGTLREGGTGPDVAELQQRLLRVPDVYRDGSTGGHYDSTLKAAVARFQLWYGISGDETGVYGDDTRRALESRTTLDDG
;
A
#
# COMPACT_ATOMS: atom_id res chain seq x y z
N MET A 1 -23.31 0.45 4.66
CA MET A 1 -23.04 1.71 3.94
C MET A 1 -21.79 1.48 3.11
N PRO A 2 -21.75 1.89 1.83
CA PRO A 2 -20.53 1.75 1.02
C PRO A 2 -19.48 2.75 1.52
N ALA A 3 -18.22 2.35 1.53
CA ALA A 3 -17.08 3.16 1.98
C ALA A 3 -17.03 4.49 1.22
N ASP A 4 -16.77 5.57 1.96
CA ASP A 4 -16.79 6.95 1.51
C ASP A 4 -15.86 7.23 0.30
N PRO A 5 -16.26 8.14 -0.63
CA PRO A 5 -15.60 8.42 -1.90
C PRO A 5 -14.43 9.43 -1.82
N ASP A 6 -13.83 9.65 -0.65
CA ASP A 6 -12.53 10.31 -0.58
C ASP A 6 -11.48 9.35 -1.13
N GLY A 7 -11.42 9.26 -2.46
CA GLY A 7 -10.44 8.46 -3.19
C GLY A 7 -9.06 8.69 -2.55
N PRO A 8 -8.36 7.64 -2.11
CA PRO A 8 -7.53 7.83 -0.95
C PRO A 8 -6.43 8.84 -1.25
N GLY A 9 -6.37 9.90 -0.45
CA GLY A 9 -5.23 10.80 -0.45
C GLY A 9 -3.97 9.97 -0.27
N THR A 10 -2.91 10.35 -0.97
CA THR A 10 -1.59 9.73 -0.90
C THR A 10 -1.22 9.38 0.55
N LEU A 11 -1.05 8.09 0.86
CA LEU A 11 -0.68 7.64 2.21
C LEU A 11 0.83 7.71 2.35
N ARG A 12 1.28 8.30 3.45
CA ARG A 12 2.69 8.53 3.76
C ARG A 12 2.95 8.24 5.23
N GLU A 13 4.22 8.14 5.59
CA GLU A 13 4.66 7.96 6.97
C GLU A 13 3.96 8.92 7.93
N GLY A 14 3.48 8.37 9.04
CA GLY A 14 2.65 9.09 10.02
C GLY A 14 1.16 9.14 9.70
N GLY A 15 0.74 8.64 8.53
CA GLY A 15 -0.67 8.45 8.19
C GLY A 15 -1.29 7.33 9.03
N THR A 16 -2.55 7.50 9.42
CA THR A 16 -3.30 6.50 10.18
C THR A 16 -4.73 6.42 9.69
N GLY A 17 -5.29 5.22 9.59
CA GLY A 17 -6.67 5.03 9.16
C GLY A 17 -6.94 3.68 8.51
N PRO A 18 -8.20 3.45 8.10
CA PRO A 18 -8.61 2.21 7.45
C PRO A 18 -7.87 1.98 6.11
N ASP A 19 -7.55 3.04 5.36
CA ASP A 19 -6.79 2.95 4.11
C ASP A 19 -5.39 2.38 4.31
N VAL A 20 -4.74 2.72 5.43
CA VAL A 20 -3.42 2.18 5.76
C VAL A 20 -3.52 0.71 6.16
N ALA A 21 -4.57 0.32 6.87
CA ALA A 21 -4.80 -1.08 7.23
C ALA A 21 -5.05 -1.92 5.98
N GLU A 22 -5.80 -1.40 5.02
CA GLU A 22 -6.02 -2.05 3.73
C GLU A 22 -4.71 -2.18 2.94
N LEU A 23 -3.91 -1.12 2.86
CA LEU A 23 -2.59 -1.14 2.24
C LEU A 23 -1.71 -2.24 2.85
N GLN A 24 -1.66 -2.32 4.18
CA GLN A 24 -0.91 -3.34 4.91
C GLN A 24 -1.37 -4.75 4.55
N GLN A 25 -2.68 -5.00 4.49
CA GLN A 25 -3.24 -6.29 4.10
C GLN A 25 -2.90 -6.67 2.65
N ARG A 26 -2.93 -5.70 1.73
CA ARG A 26 -2.56 -5.92 0.33
C ARG A 26 -1.07 -6.21 0.19
N LEU A 27 -0.22 -5.45 0.88
CA LEU A 27 1.23 -5.70 0.92
C LEU A 27 1.57 -7.08 1.52
N LEU A 28 0.81 -7.56 2.51
CA LEU A 28 0.95 -8.92 3.06
C LEU A 28 0.67 -10.01 2.02
N ARG A 29 -0.16 -9.74 1.00
CA ARG A 29 -0.38 -10.68 -0.11
C ARG A 29 0.82 -10.74 -1.06
N VAL A 30 1.73 -9.76 -1.01
CA VAL A 30 2.94 -9.74 -1.82
C VAL A 30 4.06 -10.44 -1.06
N PRO A 31 4.49 -11.65 -1.50
CA PRO A 31 5.58 -12.35 -0.84
C PRO A 31 6.88 -11.53 -0.92
N ASP A 32 7.73 -11.65 0.11
CA ASP A 32 9.03 -10.96 0.23
C ASP A 32 9.01 -9.44 0.43
N VAL A 33 7.83 -8.80 0.38
CA VAL A 33 7.72 -7.33 0.52
C VAL A 33 7.36 -6.89 1.95
N TYR A 34 6.35 -7.51 2.58
CA TYR A 34 5.83 -7.08 3.90
C TYR A 34 5.55 -8.28 4.83
N ARG A 35 6.54 -9.14 5.03
CA ARG A 35 6.39 -10.40 5.80
C ARG A 35 6.08 -10.22 7.29
N ASP A 36 6.74 -9.28 7.96
CA ASP A 36 6.60 -9.03 9.41
C ASP A 36 5.78 -7.76 9.69
N GLY A 37 4.97 -7.37 8.71
CA GLY A 37 4.19 -6.17 8.74
C GLY A 37 2.96 -6.27 9.65
N SER A 38 2.77 -5.27 10.51
CA SER A 38 1.52 -5.16 11.28
C SER A 38 0.41 -4.58 10.41
N THR A 39 -0.85 -4.97 10.66
CA THR A 39 -2.06 -4.40 10.00
C THR A 39 -2.82 -3.47 10.94
N GLY A 40 -2.09 -2.69 11.74
CA GLY A 40 -2.68 -1.81 12.75
C GLY A 40 -3.34 -0.56 12.17
N GLY A 41 -3.23 -0.31 10.87
CA GLY A 41 -3.73 0.93 10.26
C GLY A 41 -2.82 2.13 10.52
N HIS A 42 -1.54 1.89 10.80
CA HIS A 42 -0.52 2.92 11.04
C HIS A 42 0.56 2.85 9.97
N TYR A 43 0.89 4.00 9.38
CA TYR A 43 1.92 4.09 8.35
C TYR A 43 3.27 4.30 9.01
N ASP A 44 3.79 3.22 9.57
CA ASP A 44 5.09 3.20 10.22
C ASP A 44 6.24 3.11 9.21
N SER A 45 7.47 3.32 9.66
CA SER A 45 8.66 3.21 8.83
C SER A 45 8.84 1.81 8.23
N THR A 46 8.32 0.75 8.87
CA THR A 46 8.30 -0.62 8.31
C THR A 46 7.41 -0.70 7.07
N LEU A 47 6.21 -0.10 7.13
CA LEU A 47 5.31 -0.04 5.98
C LEU A 47 5.91 0.81 4.86
N LYS A 48 6.48 1.96 5.19
CA LYS A 48 7.22 2.81 4.24
C LYS A 48 8.32 2.04 3.52
N ALA A 49 9.14 1.30 4.26
CA ALA A 49 10.22 0.51 3.68
C ALA A 49 9.69 -0.59 2.75
N ALA A 50 8.57 -1.22 3.11
CA ALA A 50 7.93 -2.23 2.28
C ALA A 50 7.34 -1.62 0.99
N VAL A 51 6.68 -0.46 1.08
CA VAL A 51 6.18 0.28 -0.10
C VAL A 51 7.35 0.71 -0.99
N ALA A 52 8.43 1.23 -0.42
CA ALA A 52 9.62 1.60 -1.18
C ALA A 52 10.23 0.40 -1.91
N ARG A 53 10.30 -0.75 -1.25
CA ARG A 53 10.82 -1.99 -1.83
C ARG A 53 9.92 -2.50 -2.96
N PHE A 54 8.60 -2.44 -2.76
CA PHE A 54 7.60 -2.75 -3.77
C PHE A 54 7.78 -1.86 -5.01
N GLN A 55 7.82 -0.54 -4.81
CA GLN A 55 8.02 0.42 -5.90
C GLN A 55 9.32 0.15 -6.66
N LEU A 56 10.42 -0.11 -5.96
CA LEU A 56 11.71 -0.42 -6.58
C LEU A 56 11.64 -1.72 -7.40
N TRP A 57 11.05 -2.78 -6.85
CA TRP A 57 10.90 -4.06 -7.55
C TRP A 57 10.04 -3.97 -8.81
N TYR A 58 8.98 -3.17 -8.75
CA TYR A 58 8.03 -3.02 -9.85
C TYR A 58 8.32 -1.82 -10.76
N GLY A 59 9.41 -1.08 -10.51
CA GLY A 59 9.80 0.07 -11.32
C GLY A 59 8.85 1.28 -11.22
N ILE A 60 8.13 1.40 -10.11
CA ILE A 60 7.16 2.48 -9.88
C ILE A 60 7.94 3.75 -9.58
N SER A 61 7.86 4.72 -10.50
CA SER A 61 8.58 6.00 -10.43
C SER A 61 7.63 7.21 -10.35
N GLY A 62 6.31 6.98 -10.44
CA GLY A 62 5.30 8.04 -10.43
C GLY A 62 5.03 8.62 -9.03
N ASP A 63 5.31 7.84 -7.99
CA ASP A 63 5.17 8.26 -6.59
C ASP A 63 6.54 8.42 -5.91
N GLU A 64 6.56 9.21 -4.83
CA GLU A 64 7.72 9.30 -3.95
C GLU A 64 8.02 7.93 -3.31
N THR A 65 9.30 7.63 -3.11
CA THR A 65 9.72 6.32 -2.61
C THR A 65 9.24 6.09 -1.17
N GLY A 66 8.48 5.01 -0.95
CA GLY A 66 7.84 4.72 0.33
C GLY A 66 6.56 5.53 0.58
N VAL A 67 5.96 6.09 -0.47
CA VAL A 67 4.69 6.79 -0.40
C VAL A 67 3.67 6.04 -1.26
N TYR A 68 2.51 5.73 -0.69
CA TYR A 68 1.43 5.06 -1.41
C TYR A 68 0.51 6.09 -2.05
N GLY A 69 0.88 6.55 -3.24
CA GLY A 69 0.03 7.37 -4.09
C GLY A 69 -0.66 6.57 -5.18
N ASP A 70 -1.06 7.23 -6.27
CA ASP A 70 -1.95 6.67 -7.29
C ASP A 70 -1.28 5.56 -8.11
N ASP A 71 -0.03 5.74 -8.52
CA ASP A 71 0.73 4.76 -9.29
C ASP A 71 0.97 3.48 -8.48
N THR A 72 1.39 3.65 -7.23
CA THR A 72 1.65 2.54 -6.31
C THR A 72 0.36 1.81 -5.98
N ARG A 73 -0.73 2.56 -5.77
CA ARG A 73 -2.07 2.02 -5.58
C ARG A 73 -2.52 1.20 -6.76
N ARG A 74 -2.49 1.75 -7.98
CA ARG A 74 -2.87 1.03 -9.20
C ARG A 74 -2.05 -0.23 -9.39
N ALA A 75 -0.74 -0.18 -9.13
CA ALA A 75 0.14 -1.34 -9.26
C ALA A 75 -0.15 -2.45 -8.22
N LEU A 76 -0.55 -2.06 -7.01
CA LEU A 76 -0.92 -2.98 -5.94
C LEU A 76 -2.32 -3.56 -6.19
N GLU A 77 -3.28 -2.71 -6.55
CA GLU A 77 -4.65 -3.08 -6.93
C GLU A 77 -4.67 -4.04 -8.12
N SER A 78 -3.96 -3.73 -9.19
CA SER A 78 -3.89 -4.62 -10.37
C SER A 78 -3.40 -6.03 -10.04
N ARG A 79 -2.69 -6.22 -8.93
CA ARG A 79 -2.18 -7.53 -8.48
C ARG A 79 -3.05 -8.19 -7.41
N THR A 80 -3.70 -7.39 -6.55
CA THR A 80 -4.46 -7.92 -5.41
C THR A 80 -5.94 -8.10 -5.72
N THR A 81 -6.46 -7.39 -6.73
CA THR A 81 -7.85 -7.51 -7.20
C THR A 81 -8.02 -8.54 -8.34
N LEU A 82 -6.92 -9.14 -8.84
CA LEU A 82 -6.96 -10.11 -9.94
C LEU A 82 -7.24 -11.57 -9.48
N ASP A 83 -7.76 -11.75 -8.26
CA ASP A 83 -8.21 -13.03 -7.69
C ASP A 83 -9.75 -13.10 -7.68
N ASP A 84 -10.38 -12.74 -8.82
CA ASP A 84 -11.77 -13.08 -9.14
C ASP A 84 -11.84 -13.39 -10.64
N GLY A 85 -11.66 -14.67 -10.97
CA GLY A 85 -11.71 -15.21 -12.33
C GLY A 85 -11.93 -16.72 -12.31
#